data_AF-A0A8S3Y8L4-F1
#
_entry.id   AF-A0A8S3Y8L4-F1
#
_cell.length_a   1.000
_cell.length_b   1.000
_cell.length_c   1.000
_cell.angle_alpha   90.00
_cell.angle_beta   90.00
_cell.angle_gamma   90.00
#
_symmetry.space_group_name_H-M   'P 1'
#
loop_
_entity.id
_entity.type
_entity.pdbx_description
1 polymer ?
#
loop_
_entity_poly.entity_id
_entity_poly.type
_entity_poly.pdbx_seq_one_letter_code
_entity_poly.pdbx_strand_id
1 'polypeptide(L)'
;MVFAGTNISLFQPDITQKLTERIDDLKQKIAAWGKRIRRFSERSRRFNQNRLFQSDQKRLYKSLERQEVCGAGPGPDQADTVAFWRGLWSEPVNHSEGPWMEVVASQSASVTPMDPVTITPEDVAEAARRAPN
;
A
#
# COMPACT_ATOMS: atom_id res chain seq x y z
N MET A 1 32.58 -39.03 -14.71
CA MET A 1 32.27 -40.02 -13.66
C MET A 1 31.05 -40.79 -14.15
N VAL A 2 31.20 -42.07 -14.49
CA VAL A 2 30.14 -42.92 -15.07
C VAL A 2 29.46 -43.66 -13.92
N PHE A 3 28.13 -43.59 -13.83
CA PHE A 3 27.38 -44.35 -12.82
C PHE A 3 27.28 -45.81 -13.29
N ALA A 4 27.77 -46.75 -12.48
CA ALA A 4 27.79 -48.17 -12.83
C ALA A 4 26.36 -48.73 -12.92
N GLY A 5 25.99 -49.26 -14.10
CA GLY A 5 24.68 -49.89 -14.36
C GLY A 5 23.92 -49.29 -15.53
N THR A 6 24.28 -48.08 -15.99
CA THR A 6 23.73 -47.48 -17.22
C THR A 6 24.88 -46.86 -18.01
N ASN A 7 25.01 -47.18 -19.30
CA ASN A 7 25.98 -46.56 -20.21
C ASN A 7 25.58 -45.11 -20.55
N ILE A 8 25.35 -44.29 -19.52
CA ILE A 8 24.92 -42.90 -19.66
C ILE A 8 26.08 -42.02 -19.18
N SER A 9 26.73 -41.36 -20.13
CA SER A 9 27.76 -40.37 -19.84
C SER A 9 27.11 -39.01 -19.64
N LEU A 10 27.25 -38.43 -18.45
CA LEU A 10 26.81 -37.06 -18.15
C LEU A 10 27.52 -35.97 -18.98
N PHE A 11 28.49 -36.34 -19.82
CA PHE A 11 29.21 -35.42 -20.72
C PHE A 11 28.61 -35.32 -22.12
N GLN A 12 27.50 -36.01 -22.40
CA GLN A 12 26.77 -35.78 -23.66
C GLN A 12 25.99 -34.47 -23.56
N PRO A 13 26.22 -33.51 -24.49
CA PRO A 13 25.64 -32.16 -24.42
C PRO A 13 24.10 -32.17 -24.41
N ASP A 14 23.50 -33.14 -25.10
CA ASP A 14 22.04 -33.35 -25.15
C ASP A 14 21.46 -33.74 -23.78
N ILE A 15 22.20 -34.53 -22.99
CA ILE A 15 21.77 -34.96 -21.65
C ILE A 15 21.88 -33.79 -20.67
N THR A 16 22.96 -33.02 -20.74
CA THR A 16 23.12 -31.82 -19.90
C THR A 16 22.06 -30.76 -20.22
N GLN A 17 21.72 -30.58 -21.50
CA GLN A 17 20.70 -29.64 -21.93
C GLN A 17 19.31 -30.04 -21.40
N LYS A 18 18.92 -31.31 -21.60
CA LYS A 18 17.65 -31.85 -21.07
C LYS A 18 17.56 -31.74 -19.54
N LEU A 19 18.68 -31.92 -18.84
CA LEU A 19 18.73 -31.74 -17.39
C LEU A 19 18.53 -30.27 -17.00
N THR A 20 19.17 -29.33 -17.70
CA THR A 20 18.99 -27.89 -17.43
C THR A 20 17.56 -27.42 -17.71
N GLU A 21 16.97 -27.85 -18.82
CA GLU A 21 15.56 -27.57 -19.16
C GLU A 21 14.63 -28.09 -18.08
N ARG A 22 14.87 -29.33 -17.60
CA ARG A 22 14.07 -29.92 -16.53
C ARG A 22 14.20 -29.17 -15.21
N ILE A 23 15.40 -28.69 -14.89
CA ILE A 23 15.65 -27.87 -13.68
C ILE A 23 14.90 -26.55 -13.80
N ASP A 24 14.95 -25.89 -14.95
CA ASP A 24 14.31 -24.59 -15.15
C ASP A 24 12.78 -24.72 -15.16
N ASP A 25 12.22 -25.78 -15.75
CA ASP A 25 10.81 -26.13 -15.62
C ASP A 25 10.36 -26.23 -14.15
N LEU A 26 11.17 -26.91 -13.33
CA LEU A 26 10.88 -27.09 -11.91
C LEU A 26 10.96 -25.76 -11.15
N LYS A 27 11.98 -24.93 -11.42
CA LYS A 27 12.09 -23.57 -10.84
C LYS A 27 10.90 -22.71 -11.21
N GLN A 28 10.49 -22.72 -12.48
CA GLN A 28 9.33 -21.97 -12.96
C GLN A 28 8.04 -22.42 -12.27
N LYS A 29 7.83 -23.73 -12.12
CA LYS A 29 6.70 -24.28 -11.38
C LYS A 29 6.71 -23.83 -9.92
N ILE A 30 7.83 -23.99 -9.21
CA ILE A 30 7.96 -23.56 -7.81
C ILE A 30 7.66 -22.07 -7.67
N ALA A 31 8.20 -21.22 -8.56
CA ALA A 31 7.93 -19.80 -8.56
C ALA A 31 6.44 -19.48 -8.81
N ALA A 32 5.80 -20.17 -9.74
CA ALA A 32 4.37 -20.01 -10.02
C ALA A 32 3.50 -20.41 -8.82
N TRP A 33 3.80 -21.54 -8.17
CA TRP A 33 3.12 -21.99 -6.96
C TRP A 33 3.33 -21.02 -5.80
N GLY A 34 4.55 -20.54 -5.58
CA GLY A 34 4.87 -19.54 -4.57
C GLY A 34 4.08 -18.24 -4.78
N LYS A 35 4.01 -17.74 -6.03
CA LYS A 35 3.17 -16.58 -6.39
C LYS A 35 1.69 -16.84 -6.11
N ARG A 36 1.18 -18.03 -6.42
CA ARG A 36 -0.22 -18.40 -6.17
C ARG A 36 -0.55 -18.40 -4.68
N ILE A 37 0.31 -18.99 -3.85
CA ILE A 37 0.17 -18.99 -2.39
C ILE A 37 0.19 -17.55 -1.86
N ARG A 38 1.15 -16.74 -2.30
CA ARG A 38 1.25 -15.33 -1.90
C ARG A 38 -0.03 -14.56 -2.24
N ARG A 39 -0.50 -14.64 -3.49
CA ARG A 39 -1.75 -13.99 -3.92
C ARG A 39 -2.95 -14.41 -3.08
N PHE A 40 -3.06 -15.71 -2.78
CA PHE A 40 -4.13 -16.21 -1.92
C PHE A 40 -4.05 -15.62 -0.51
N SER A 41 -2.86 -15.63 0.10
CA SER A 41 -2.64 -15.07 1.44
C SER A 41 -2.97 -13.56 1.50
N GLU A 42 -2.55 -12.79 0.50
CA GLU A 42 -2.82 -11.36 0.39
C GLU A 42 -4.32 -11.08 0.16
N ARG A 43 -4.99 -11.91 -0.63
CA ARG A 43 -6.45 -11.81 -0.85
C ARG A 43 -7.20 -12.07 0.46
N SER A 44 -6.87 -13.16 1.15
CA SER A 44 -7.50 -13.53 2.41
C SER A 44 -7.25 -12.48 3.49
N ARG A 45 -6.03 -11.95 3.57
CA ARG A 45 -5.69 -10.84 4.47
C ARG A 45 -6.56 -9.61 4.19
N ARG A 46 -6.62 -9.15 2.94
CA ARG A 46 -7.45 -8.00 2.53
C ARG A 46 -8.93 -8.23 2.83
N PHE A 47 -9.45 -9.41 2.54
CA PHE A 47 -10.84 -9.77 2.85
C PHE A 47 -11.13 -9.64 4.35
N ASN A 48 -10.28 -10.22 5.19
CA ASN A 48 -10.43 -10.15 6.64
C ASN A 48 -10.32 -8.72 7.17
N GLN A 49 -9.34 -7.94 6.68
CA GLN A 49 -9.17 -6.54 7.07
C GLN A 49 -10.36 -5.69 6.64
N ASN A 50 -10.87 -5.85 5.43
CA ASN A 50 -12.05 -5.11 4.94
C ASN A 50 -13.31 -5.47 5.71
N ARG A 51 -13.50 -6.77 6.02
CA ARG A 51 -14.62 -7.20 6.85
C ARG A 51 -14.53 -6.59 8.24
N LEU A 52 -13.34 -6.59 8.84
CA LEU A 52 -13.11 -5.97 10.15
C LEU A 52 -13.29 -4.45 10.10
N PHE A 53 -12.87 -3.78 9.01
CA PHE A 53 -13.14 -2.36 8.81
C PHE A 53 -14.64 -2.05 8.80
N GLN A 54 -15.44 -2.88 8.12
CA GLN A 54 -16.88 -2.66 8.05
C GLN A 54 -17.59 -2.95 9.38
N SER A 55 -17.15 -3.95 10.15
CA SER A 55 -17.80 -4.35 11.40
C SER A 55 -17.27 -3.61 12.64
N ASP A 56 -15.95 -3.42 12.74
CA ASP A 56 -15.25 -2.88 13.92
C ASP A 56 -13.91 -2.25 13.52
N GLN A 57 -13.97 -0.99 13.11
CA GLN A 57 -12.79 -0.21 12.70
C GLN A 57 -11.75 -0.11 13.82
N LYS A 58 -12.19 0.02 15.08
CA LYS A 58 -11.30 0.16 16.23
C LYS A 58 -10.41 -1.06 16.38
N ARG A 59 -10.97 -2.26 16.24
CA ARG A 59 -10.18 -3.51 16.26
C ARG A 59 -9.21 -3.60 15.10
N LEU A 60 -9.60 -3.16 13.89
CA LEU A 60 -8.68 -3.13 12.77
C LEU A 60 -7.47 -2.24 13.08
N TYR A 61 -7.69 -1.00 13.50
CA TYR A 61 -6.59 -0.07 13.79
C TYR A 61 -5.68 -0.59 14.90
N LYS A 62 -6.24 -1.13 15.98
CA LYS A 62 -5.45 -1.80 17.03
C LYS A 62 -4.61 -2.97 16.51
N SER A 63 -5.09 -3.71 15.51
CA SER A 63 -4.32 -4.80 14.90
C SER A 63 -3.20 -4.31 13.96
N LEU A 64 -3.31 -3.06 13.48
CA LEU A 64 -2.30 -2.41 12.65
C LEU A 64 -1.26 -1.66 13.49
N GLU A 65 -1.63 -1.24 14.70
CA GLU A 65 -0.72 -0.66 15.67
C GLU A 65 0.42 -1.63 15.98
N ARG A 66 1.66 -1.17 15.82
CA ARG A 66 2.83 -1.88 16.32
C ARG A 66 2.93 -1.56 17.81
N GLN A 67 2.74 -2.56 18.67
CA GLN A 67 2.87 -2.40 20.14
C GLN A 67 4.19 -1.77 20.57
N GLU A 68 5.25 -1.90 19.76
CA GLU A 68 6.56 -1.30 20.00
C GLU A 68 6.60 0.23 19.83
N VAL A 69 5.65 0.82 19.09
CA VAL A 69 5.59 2.26 18.77
C VAL A 69 4.51 2.99 19.58
N CYS A 70 3.44 2.29 19.96
CA CYS A 70 2.39 2.83 20.83
C CYS A 70 2.83 2.76 22.29
N GLY A 71 3.82 3.59 22.65
CA GLY A 71 4.32 3.69 24.00
C GLY A 71 3.22 4.09 24.99
N ALA A 72 3.16 3.39 26.13
CA ALA A 72 2.35 3.74 27.29
C ALA A 72 2.87 4.98 28.05
N GLY A 73 3.52 5.91 27.32
CA GLY A 73 4.02 7.16 27.86
C GLY A 73 2.92 8.21 27.96
N PRO A 74 3.13 9.28 28.73
CA PRO A 74 2.26 10.45 28.68
C PRO A 74 2.18 10.96 27.23
N GLY A 75 0.98 11.39 26.81
CA GLY A 75 0.79 11.99 25.50
C GLY A 75 1.67 13.23 25.31
N PRO A 76 1.92 13.65 24.06
CA PRO A 76 2.70 14.86 23.78
C PRO A 76 2.04 16.07 24.46
N ASP A 77 2.86 17.03 24.89
CA ASP A 77 2.37 18.26 25.49
C ASP A 77 1.49 19.04 24.49
N GLN A 78 0.52 19.78 25.03
CA GLN A 78 -0.40 20.57 24.20
C GLN A 78 0.36 21.66 23.45
N ALA A 79 1.34 22.32 24.10
CA ALA A 79 2.12 23.37 23.47
C ALA A 79 2.95 22.81 22.30
N ASP A 80 3.59 21.65 22.50
CA ASP A 80 4.38 20.97 21.48
C ASP A 80 3.52 20.56 20.28
N THR A 81 2.31 20.04 20.54
CA THR A 81 1.36 19.65 19.49
C THR A 81 0.93 20.87 18.67
N VAL A 82 0.60 21.99 19.35
CA VAL A 82 0.21 23.22 18.68
C VAL A 82 1.37 23.81 17.87
N ALA A 83 2.59 23.80 18.42
CA ALA A 83 3.78 24.30 17.72
C ALA A 83 4.07 23.48 16.46
N PHE A 84 3.97 22.15 16.55
CA PHE A 84 4.16 21.24 15.42
C PHE A 84 3.18 21.54 14.27
N TRP A 85 1.87 21.53 14.55
CA TRP A 85 0.86 21.78 13.52
C TRP A 85 0.90 23.21 12.99
N ARG A 86 1.21 24.19 13.86
CA ARG A 86 1.41 25.57 13.44
C ARG A 86 2.56 25.70 12.46
N GLY A 87 3.71 25.08 12.73
CA GLY A 87 4.85 25.10 11.81
C GLY A 87 4.50 24.51 10.46
N LEU A 88 3.79 23.38 10.44
CA LEU A 88 3.39 22.71 9.20
C LEU A 88 2.42 23.55 8.35
N TRP A 89 1.50 24.30 8.96
CA TRP A 89 0.46 25.05 8.24
C TRP A 89 0.76 26.53 8.03
N SER A 90 1.61 27.13 8.87
CA SER A 90 1.88 28.57 8.83
C SER A 90 3.06 28.92 7.92
N GLU A 91 3.96 27.96 7.67
CA GLU A 91 5.10 28.17 6.78
C GLU A 91 4.74 27.72 5.37
N PRO A 92 4.62 28.64 4.39
CA PRO A 92 4.40 28.25 3.01
C PRO A 92 5.66 27.58 2.47
N VAL A 93 5.57 26.27 2.23
CA VAL A 93 6.63 25.48 1.58
C VAL A 93 6.28 25.28 0.11
N ASN A 94 7.21 25.60 -0.79
CA ASN A 94 7.09 25.24 -2.20
C ASN A 94 7.50 23.78 -2.37
N HIS A 95 6.54 22.92 -2.67
CA HIS A 95 6.80 21.53 -3.01
C HIS A 95 7.18 21.40 -4.48
N SER A 96 8.23 20.63 -4.80
CA SER A 96 8.47 20.21 -6.17
C SER A 96 7.45 19.14 -6.52
N GLU A 97 6.45 19.53 -7.29
CA GLU A 97 5.37 18.62 -7.64
C GLU A 97 5.87 17.54 -8.61
N GLY A 98 5.34 16.33 -8.47
CA GLY A 98 5.77 15.19 -9.27
C GLY A 98 5.17 15.20 -10.69
N PRO A 99 5.75 14.47 -11.66
CA PRO A 99 5.25 14.38 -13.04
C PRO A 99 3.79 13.90 -13.16
N TRP A 100 3.26 13.27 -12.11
CA TRP A 100 1.87 12.80 -12.06
C TRP A 100 0.85 13.95 -12.12
N MET A 101 1.21 15.16 -11.71
CA MET A 101 0.30 16.31 -11.80
C MET A 101 -0.03 16.68 -13.24
N GLU A 102 0.96 16.59 -14.14
CA GLU A 102 0.76 16.82 -15.57
C GLU A 102 -0.19 15.76 -16.16
N VAL A 103 -0.05 14.51 -15.72
CA VAL A 103 -0.93 13.42 -16.11
C VAL A 103 -2.37 13.71 -15.66
N VAL A 104 -2.56 14.10 -14.40
CA VAL A 104 -3.89 14.43 -13.89
C VAL A 104 -4.48 15.63 -14.62
N ALA A 105 -3.71 16.70 -14.82
CA ALA A 105 -4.13 17.89 -15.56
C ALA A 105 -4.59 17.53 -16.99
N SER A 106 -3.85 16.66 -17.68
CA SER A 106 -4.22 16.19 -19.02
C SER A 106 -5.51 15.36 -19.02
N GLN A 107 -5.72 14.52 -18.00
CA GLN A 107 -6.94 13.71 -17.85
C GLN A 107 -8.15 14.57 -17.48
N SER A 108 -7.94 15.64 -16.71
CA SER A 108 -9.01 16.56 -16.29
C SER A 108 -9.27 17.67 -17.31
N ALA A 109 -8.49 17.79 -18.38
CA ALA A 109 -8.64 18.87 -19.37
C ALA A 109 -10.03 18.90 -20.04
N SER A 110 -10.71 17.76 -20.12
CA SER A 110 -12.06 17.64 -20.66
C SER A 110 -13.17 17.83 -19.62
N VAL A 111 -12.82 17.99 -18.34
CA VAL A 111 -13.79 18.15 -17.25
C VAL A 111 -14.11 19.63 -17.09
N THR A 112 -15.40 19.97 -17.17
CA THR A 112 -15.85 21.35 -16.92
C THR A 112 -15.51 21.74 -15.48
N PRO A 113 -14.85 22.89 -15.25
CA PRO A 113 -14.58 23.37 -13.90
C PRO A 113 -15.89 23.63 -13.16
N MET A 114 -15.90 23.34 -11.86
CA MET A 114 -17.04 23.66 -11.00
C MET A 114 -17.20 25.18 -10.91
N ASP A 115 -18.44 25.65 -10.92
CA ASP A 115 -18.75 27.06 -10.73
C ASP A 115 -18.20 27.56 -9.37
N PRO A 116 -17.75 28.82 -9.29
CA PRO A 116 -17.22 29.37 -8.05
C PRO A 116 -18.27 29.33 -6.94
N VAL A 117 -17.95 28.62 -5.85
CA VAL A 117 -18.78 28.56 -4.65
C VAL A 117 -18.39 29.71 -3.73
N THR A 118 -19.28 30.68 -3.58
CA THR A 118 -19.11 31.77 -2.62
C THR A 118 -19.70 31.32 -1.28
N ILE A 119 -18.84 31.04 -0.30
CA ILE A 119 -19.27 30.71 1.06
C ILE A 119 -19.56 32.02 1.81
N THR A 120 -20.80 32.18 2.24
CA THR A 120 -21.26 33.33 3.02
C THR A 120 -21.15 33.07 4.53
N PRO A 121 -21.09 34.11 5.37
CA PRO A 121 -21.07 33.94 6.82
C PRO A 121 -22.32 33.19 7.35
N GLU A 122 -23.46 33.33 6.68
CA GLU A 122 -24.68 32.58 6.96
C GLU A 122 -24.50 31.07 6.76
N ASP A 123 -23.81 30.64 5.69
CA ASP A 123 -23.52 29.22 5.42
C ASP A 123 -22.68 28.60 6.54
N VAL A 124 -21.70 29.36 7.04
CA VAL A 124 -20.84 28.94 8.16
C VAL A 124 -21.65 28.84 9.45
N ALA A 125 -22.54 29.80 9.72
CA ALA A 125 -23.41 29.79 10.90
C ALA A 125 -24.45 28.67 10.86
N GLU A 126 -24.94 28.30 9.69
CA GLU A 126 -25.84 27.15 9.52
C GLU A 126 -25.11 25.82 9.67
N ALA A 127 -23.92 25.68 9.08
CA ALA A 127 -23.10 24.48 9.25
C ALA A 127 -22.72 24.26 10.72
N ALA A 128 -22.32 25.33 11.43
CA ALA A 128 -21.99 25.26 12.85
C ALA A 128 -23.18 24.84 13.73
N ARG A 129 -24.41 25.27 13.39
CA ARG A 129 -25.64 24.84 14.09
C ARG A 129 -25.98 23.37 13.85
N ARG A 130 -25.65 22.83 12.68
CA ARG A 130 -25.93 21.43 12.30
C ARG A 130 -24.87 20.46 12.81
N ALA A 131 -23.69 20.94 13.19
CA ALA A 131 -22.68 20.11 13.82
C ALA A 131 -23.16 19.68 15.22
N PRO A 132 -23.23 18.37 15.51
CA PRO A 132 -23.49 17.92 16.88
C PRO A 132 -22.31 18.34 17.77
N ASN A 133 -22.64 18.93 18.93
CA ASN A 133 -21.66 19.27 19.98
C ASN A 133 -20.92 18.04 20.50
#